data_AF-A0A5S3X2Y2-F1
#
_entry.id   AF-A0A5S3X2Y2-F1
#
_cell.length_a   1.000
_cell.length_b   1.000
_cell.length_c   1.000
_cell.angle_alpha   90.00
_cell.angle_beta   90.00
_cell.angle_gamma   90.00
#
_symmetry.space_group_name_H-M   'P 1'
#
loop_
_entity.id
_entity.type
_entity.pdbx_description
1 polymer ?
#
loop_
_entity_poly.entity_id
_entity_poly.type
_entity_poly.pdbx_seq_one_letter_code
_entity_poly.pdbx_strand_id
1 'polypeptide(L)'
;MPQVTAIMQGKTGLALSGGGFRASLYHIGVLAALAEQDQLRHIEVISCVSGGSIIGMHYYLALKALLESKPDKQISQQDYIKLVNQIETDFLRGVQRNIRTRALRNPLSLLKMAFKGTYSLTKRIGELYVQELYSRLDTDKPLPTFMDQLPIYPCVAEKQQDMDFHPQQGNWQRSAKVPVLVINATTVNTGHNWQFTATWMGEPPEVIDQRHDTNYRLRRMYYDTSNPNLRVTIGDAVAASSCVPGLFPPLQLQTLYEGEQVTLVDGGVFDNQGTASLLEQDCDSILTSDASGQLEAHTQPSQGRFATTMRTSEILQARLRSAQHRELKARTQSGQLNSLMYIHLKQDLCSTDKDWIGAPSSSPAQTPTTATEYGIQRDYQQAIASLRTDLDSFSDNEAFALMYSGYCMTRTHFKQSTTPTDNPNKWRFKASCIAKDMVQPEPKPALLKQLKVGSKLFFKAWYLSKPLKYTFVFVFPLCIALLSFPTLFNWVKEWQPSWLSSLKDAASFLFYAILTGVLGTTALTILHLLVFDRVFLRKGRDRPRDKDSTQ
;
A
#
# COMPACT_ATOMS: atom_id res chain seq x y z
N MET A 1 25.96 -5.86 -21.93
CA MET A 1 25.19 -7.04 -21.50
C MET A 1 25.83 -7.75 -20.31
N PRO A 2 25.63 -7.26 -19.06
CA PRO A 2 25.82 -8.16 -17.89
C PRO A 2 24.68 -8.17 -16.85
N GLN A 3 23.78 -7.17 -16.78
CA GLN A 3 22.78 -7.10 -15.70
C GLN A 3 21.51 -7.92 -15.94
N VAL A 4 21.04 -8.04 -17.19
CA VAL A 4 19.81 -8.79 -17.52
C VAL A 4 20.01 -10.30 -17.36
N THR A 5 21.24 -10.80 -17.58
CA THR A 5 21.58 -12.23 -17.44
C THR A 5 21.74 -12.64 -15.98
N ALA A 6 22.06 -11.72 -15.07
CA ALA A 6 22.33 -12.01 -13.66
C ALA A 6 21.08 -12.47 -12.88
N ILE A 7 19.87 -11.99 -13.25
CA ILE A 7 18.60 -12.43 -12.62
C ILE A 7 18.32 -13.92 -12.90
N MET A 8 18.92 -14.49 -13.96
CA MET A 8 18.74 -15.91 -14.29
C MET A 8 19.74 -16.86 -13.59
N GLN A 9 20.67 -16.36 -12.76
CA GLN A 9 21.72 -17.17 -12.14
C GLN A 9 21.50 -17.50 -10.66
N GLY A 10 20.34 -17.15 -10.08
CA GLY A 10 20.04 -17.48 -8.69
C GLY A 10 18.61 -17.19 -8.26
N LYS A 11 18.34 -17.37 -6.96
CA LYS A 11 16.97 -17.28 -6.41
C LYS A 11 16.52 -15.83 -6.36
N THR A 12 15.51 -15.50 -7.17
CA THR A 12 15.04 -14.12 -7.33
C THR A 12 13.88 -13.78 -6.40
N GLY A 13 14.07 -12.74 -5.59
CA GLY A 13 13.08 -12.19 -4.67
C GLY A 13 12.54 -10.83 -5.12
N LEU A 14 11.23 -10.63 -5.03
CA LEU A 14 10.57 -9.34 -5.25
C LEU A 14 10.02 -8.80 -3.92
N ALA A 15 10.49 -7.63 -3.52
CA ALA A 15 9.99 -6.89 -2.37
C ALA A 15 9.05 -5.77 -2.84
N LEU A 16 7.82 -5.77 -2.33
CA LEU A 16 6.82 -4.73 -2.56
C LEU A 16 6.49 -4.07 -1.22
N SER A 17 6.93 -2.82 -1.03
CA SER A 17 6.75 -2.13 0.25
C SER A 17 6.19 -0.71 0.12
N GLY A 18 5.77 -0.15 1.24
CA GLY A 18 5.23 1.20 1.35
C GLY A 18 3.73 1.23 1.64
N GLY A 19 3.27 2.35 2.17
CA GLY A 19 1.93 2.45 2.76
C GLY A 19 0.80 2.78 1.80
N GLY A 20 -0.37 2.19 2.07
CA GLY A 20 -1.66 2.51 1.46
C GLY A 20 -1.73 2.30 -0.05
N PHE A 21 -2.78 2.85 -0.69
CA PHE A 21 -2.97 2.64 -2.14
C PHE A 21 -1.97 3.39 -3.01
N ARG A 22 -1.30 4.41 -2.47
CA ARG A 22 -0.19 5.07 -3.19
C ARG A 22 0.88 4.05 -3.58
N ALA A 23 1.29 3.21 -2.62
CA ALA A 23 2.26 2.15 -2.87
C ALA A 23 1.71 1.09 -3.81
N SER A 24 0.48 0.62 -3.56
CA SER A 24 -0.18 -0.38 -4.40
C SER A 24 -0.23 0.02 -5.88
N LEU A 25 -0.61 1.28 -6.17
CA LEU A 25 -0.73 1.80 -7.54
C LEU A 25 0.65 2.00 -8.19
N TYR A 26 1.65 2.44 -7.44
CA TYR A 26 3.03 2.53 -7.93
C TYR A 26 3.56 1.14 -8.34
N HIS A 27 3.32 0.12 -7.51
CA HIS A 27 3.76 -1.26 -7.76
C HIS A 27 3.11 -1.88 -8.99
N ILE A 28 1.89 -1.51 -9.37
CA ILE A 28 1.28 -1.96 -10.64
C ILE A 28 2.16 -1.56 -11.83
N GLY A 29 2.72 -0.34 -11.81
CA GLY A 29 3.68 0.11 -12.80
C GLY A 29 4.96 -0.73 -12.84
N VAL A 30 5.47 -1.08 -11.66
CA VAL A 30 6.65 -1.94 -11.52
C VAL A 30 6.39 -3.33 -12.07
N LEU A 31 5.27 -3.96 -11.68
CA LEU A 31 4.84 -5.25 -12.21
C LEU A 31 4.67 -5.22 -13.72
N ALA A 32 4.11 -4.14 -14.28
CA ALA A 32 3.95 -3.97 -15.72
C ALA A 32 5.30 -3.94 -16.45
N ALA A 33 6.28 -3.20 -15.92
CA ALA A 33 7.63 -3.18 -16.48
C ALA A 33 8.32 -4.55 -16.37
N LEU A 34 8.21 -5.22 -15.21
CA LEU A 34 8.77 -6.58 -15.03
C LEU A 34 8.11 -7.61 -15.95
N ALA A 35 6.80 -7.49 -16.22
CA ALA A 35 6.09 -8.35 -17.18
C ALA A 35 6.63 -8.15 -18.60
N GLU A 36 6.83 -6.89 -19.03
CA GLU A 36 7.40 -6.56 -20.34
C GLU A 36 8.87 -6.96 -20.50
N GLN A 37 9.61 -7.11 -19.40
CA GLN A 37 10.98 -7.64 -19.40
C GLN A 37 11.03 -9.14 -19.14
N ASP A 38 9.87 -9.81 -19.06
CA ASP A 38 9.74 -11.26 -18.86
C ASP A 38 10.39 -11.74 -17.54
N GLN A 39 10.46 -10.85 -16.55
CA GLN A 39 11.11 -11.12 -15.26
C GLN A 39 10.14 -11.74 -14.25
N LEU A 40 8.83 -11.44 -14.35
CA LEU A 40 7.83 -11.91 -13.38
C LEU A 40 7.76 -13.44 -13.26
N ARG A 41 8.02 -14.17 -14.36
CA ARG A 41 7.99 -15.64 -14.36
C ARG A 41 9.16 -16.28 -13.62
N HIS A 42 10.20 -15.50 -13.30
CA HIS A 42 11.41 -15.95 -12.62
C HIS A 42 11.41 -15.63 -11.13
N ILE A 43 10.40 -14.93 -10.61
CA ILE A 43 10.30 -14.58 -9.20
C ILE A 43 9.92 -15.83 -8.39
N GLU A 44 10.72 -16.14 -7.38
CA GLU A 44 10.54 -17.30 -6.50
C GLU A 44 10.04 -16.91 -5.10
N VAL A 45 10.21 -15.65 -4.71
CA VAL A 45 9.72 -15.14 -3.42
C VAL A 45 9.14 -13.75 -3.61
N ILE A 46 7.96 -13.50 -3.05
CA ILE A 46 7.34 -12.17 -3.02
C ILE A 46 7.17 -11.77 -1.56
N SER A 47 7.93 -10.76 -1.12
CA SER A 47 7.85 -10.22 0.23
C SER A 47 7.10 -8.91 0.22
N CYS A 48 6.03 -8.83 1.02
CA CYS A 48 5.11 -7.70 1.01
C CYS A 48 5.02 -7.02 2.37
N VAL A 49 4.90 -5.69 2.33
CA VAL A 49 4.71 -4.84 3.51
C VAL A 49 3.65 -3.77 3.23
N SER A 50 2.69 -3.62 4.14
CA SER A 50 1.67 -2.55 4.12
C SER A 50 0.86 -2.49 2.81
N GLY A 51 0.88 -1.36 2.08
CA GLY A 51 0.25 -1.22 0.77
C GLY A 51 0.80 -2.17 -0.30
N GLY A 52 2.04 -2.63 -0.12
CA GLY A 52 2.62 -3.73 -0.91
C GLY A 52 1.88 -5.06 -0.69
N SER A 53 1.43 -5.35 0.52
CA SER A 53 0.65 -6.56 0.85
C SER A 53 -0.73 -6.57 0.20
N ILE A 54 -1.33 -5.39 0.03
CA ILE A 54 -2.62 -5.24 -0.64
C ILE A 54 -2.51 -5.64 -2.12
N ILE A 55 -1.54 -5.08 -2.84
CA ILE A 55 -1.35 -5.41 -4.26
C ILE A 55 -0.70 -6.78 -4.45
N GLY A 56 0.21 -7.17 -3.56
CA GLY A 56 0.91 -8.46 -3.61
C GLY A 56 -0.04 -9.64 -3.46
N MET A 57 -1.02 -9.55 -2.54
CA MET A 57 -2.09 -10.55 -2.44
C MET A 57 -2.95 -10.61 -3.71
N HIS A 58 -3.35 -9.45 -4.25
CA HIS A 58 -4.12 -9.40 -5.50
C HIS A 58 -3.36 -10.06 -6.66
N TYR A 59 -2.08 -9.72 -6.83
CA TYR A 59 -1.20 -10.33 -7.82
C TYR A 59 -1.04 -11.83 -7.63
N TYR A 60 -0.82 -12.28 -6.39
CA TYR A 60 -0.63 -13.69 -6.07
C TYR A 60 -1.89 -14.52 -6.36
N LEU A 61 -3.08 -13.99 -6.07
CA LEU A 61 -4.36 -14.64 -6.38
C LEU A 61 -4.57 -14.79 -7.90
N ALA A 62 -4.26 -13.76 -8.68
CA ALA A 62 -4.30 -13.82 -10.13
C ALA A 62 -3.26 -14.82 -10.69
N LEU A 63 -2.06 -14.84 -10.10
CA LEU A 63 -0.99 -15.76 -10.50
C LEU A 63 -1.34 -17.20 -10.17
N LYS A 64 -1.94 -17.46 -9.00
CA LYS A 64 -2.49 -18.77 -8.64
C LYS A 64 -3.46 -19.26 -9.71
N ALA A 65 -4.42 -18.44 -10.13
CA ALA A 65 -5.35 -18.81 -11.18
C ALA A 65 -4.65 -19.15 -12.51
N LEU A 66 -3.62 -18.40 -12.91
CA LEU A 66 -2.82 -18.68 -14.11
C LEU A 66 -2.05 -20.00 -14.02
N LEU A 67 -1.25 -20.18 -12.95
CA LEU A 67 -0.38 -21.35 -12.79
C LEU A 67 -1.17 -22.66 -12.58
N GLU A 68 -2.38 -22.55 -12.04
CA GLU A 68 -3.28 -23.69 -11.82
C GLU A 68 -4.14 -24.08 -13.02
N SER A 69 -4.27 -23.20 -14.02
CA SER A 69 -5.11 -23.42 -15.19
C SER A 69 -4.31 -23.80 -16.45
N LYS A 70 -3.04 -23.44 -16.51
CA LYS A 70 -2.22 -23.57 -17.72
C LYS A 70 -0.93 -24.35 -17.47
N PRO A 71 -0.60 -25.37 -18.30
CA PRO A 71 0.65 -26.11 -18.15
C PRO A 71 1.89 -25.22 -18.35
N ASP A 72 2.95 -25.49 -17.58
CA ASP A 72 4.16 -24.65 -17.51
C ASP A 72 4.72 -24.26 -18.89
N LYS A 73 4.86 -25.23 -19.81
CA LYS A 73 5.41 -25.01 -21.17
C LYS A 73 4.58 -24.05 -22.03
N GLN A 74 3.32 -23.84 -21.69
CA GLN A 74 2.42 -22.95 -22.42
C GLN A 74 2.35 -21.55 -21.80
N ILE A 75 2.89 -21.37 -20.58
CA ILE A 75 2.90 -20.08 -19.90
C ILE A 75 3.96 -19.20 -20.56
N SER A 76 3.51 -18.05 -21.04
CA SER A 76 4.31 -17.11 -21.81
C SER A 76 4.35 -15.75 -21.13
N GLN A 77 5.29 -14.91 -21.55
CA GLN A 77 5.35 -13.50 -21.17
C GLN A 77 4.00 -12.79 -21.34
N GLN A 78 3.28 -13.10 -22.42
CA GLN A 78 2.01 -12.45 -22.74
C GLN A 78 0.91 -12.77 -21.72
N ASP A 79 0.98 -13.92 -21.04
CA ASP A 79 0.04 -14.28 -19.98
C ASP A 79 0.27 -13.39 -18.74
N TYR A 80 1.53 -13.13 -18.37
CA TYR A 80 1.86 -12.19 -17.30
C TYR A 80 1.47 -10.75 -17.64
N ILE A 81 1.64 -10.32 -18.90
CA ILE A 81 1.17 -9.00 -19.36
C ILE A 81 -0.35 -8.88 -19.26
N LYS A 82 -1.10 -9.91 -19.64
CA LYS A 82 -2.58 -9.95 -19.51
C LYS A 82 -3.00 -9.89 -18.04
N LEU A 83 -2.35 -10.69 -17.20
CA LEU A 83 -2.59 -10.74 -15.76
C LEU A 83 -2.42 -9.35 -15.13
N VAL A 84 -1.30 -8.66 -15.39
CA VAL A 84 -1.07 -7.32 -14.82
C VAL A 84 -2.05 -6.28 -15.40
N ASN A 85 -2.46 -6.39 -16.66
CA ASN A 85 -3.46 -5.51 -17.25
C ASN A 85 -4.84 -5.63 -16.58
N GLN A 86 -5.23 -6.85 -16.23
CA GLN A 86 -6.45 -7.11 -15.48
C GLN A 86 -6.36 -6.47 -14.09
N ILE A 87 -5.24 -6.70 -13.38
CA ILE A 87 -4.98 -6.08 -12.08
C ILE A 87 -5.02 -4.56 -12.15
N GLU A 88 -4.36 -3.93 -13.14
CA GLU A 88 -4.40 -2.47 -13.34
C GLU A 88 -5.83 -1.94 -13.32
N THR A 89 -6.72 -2.61 -14.06
CA THR A 89 -8.10 -2.18 -14.23
C THR A 89 -8.96 -2.46 -13.01
N ASP A 90 -8.91 -3.68 -12.49
CA ASP A 90 -9.80 -4.12 -11.41
C ASP A 90 -9.38 -3.55 -10.05
N PHE A 91 -8.08 -3.45 -9.81
CA PHE A 91 -7.54 -2.82 -8.61
C PHE A 91 -7.91 -1.34 -8.56
N LEU A 92 -7.70 -0.59 -9.66
CA LEU A 92 -8.05 0.84 -9.69
C LEU A 92 -9.56 1.07 -9.47
N ARG A 93 -10.42 0.27 -10.10
CA ARG A 93 -11.87 0.32 -9.85
C ARG A 93 -12.21 0.08 -8.38
N GLY A 94 -11.51 -0.84 -7.73
CA GLY A 94 -11.65 -1.13 -6.31
C GLY A 94 -11.20 0.02 -5.41
N VAL A 95 -10.01 0.58 -5.66
CA VAL A 95 -9.47 1.76 -4.95
C VAL A 95 -10.42 2.94 -5.04
N GLN A 96 -11.01 3.19 -6.21
CA GLN A 96 -11.98 4.26 -6.44
C GLN A 96 -13.31 4.10 -5.67
N ARG A 97 -13.51 3.01 -4.94
CA ARG A 97 -14.64 2.85 -4.02
C ARG A 97 -14.41 3.52 -2.66
N ASN A 98 -13.21 3.99 -2.37
CA ASN A 98 -12.85 4.68 -1.12
C ASN A 98 -13.05 3.77 0.11
N ILE A 99 -12.14 2.81 0.29
CA ILE A 99 -12.21 1.77 1.33
C ILE A 99 -12.21 2.38 2.73
N ARG A 100 -11.36 3.37 3.02
CA ARG A 100 -11.32 4.07 4.32
C ARG A 100 -12.67 4.63 4.71
N THR A 101 -13.29 5.39 3.82
CA THR A 101 -14.59 6.00 4.08
C THR A 101 -15.68 4.92 4.21
N ARG A 102 -15.64 3.87 3.37
CA ARG A 102 -16.58 2.74 3.47
C ARG A 102 -16.48 1.94 4.76
N ALA A 103 -15.31 1.87 5.38
CA ALA A 103 -15.13 1.20 6.67
C ALA A 103 -16.03 1.79 7.76
N LEU A 104 -16.34 3.09 7.67
CA LEU A 104 -17.18 3.83 8.60
C LEU A 104 -18.63 4.01 8.12
N ARG A 105 -19.01 3.40 6.99
CA ARG A 105 -20.35 3.59 6.38
C ARG A 105 -21.44 2.74 7.03
N ASN A 106 -21.10 1.58 7.60
CA ASN A 106 -22.11 0.65 8.11
C ASN A 106 -22.31 0.85 9.62
N PRO A 107 -23.49 1.32 10.07
CA PRO A 107 -23.75 1.55 11.48
C PRO A 107 -23.68 0.27 12.31
N LEU A 108 -24.07 -0.89 11.76
CA LEU A 108 -23.97 -2.18 12.45
C LEU A 108 -22.50 -2.58 12.67
N SER A 109 -21.62 -2.31 11.71
CA SER A 109 -20.19 -2.57 11.86
C SER A 109 -19.58 -1.66 12.94
N LEU A 110 -19.98 -0.38 12.99
CA LEU A 110 -19.54 0.55 14.04
C LEU A 110 -20.02 0.15 15.43
N LEU A 111 -21.29 -0.27 15.54
CA LEU A 111 -21.83 -0.82 16.80
C LEU A 111 -21.10 -2.10 17.19
N LYS A 112 -20.85 -3.01 16.24
CA LYS A 112 -20.08 -4.23 16.48
C LYS A 112 -18.66 -3.91 16.98
N MET A 113 -18.00 -2.87 16.48
CA MET A 113 -16.71 -2.41 16.99
C MET A 113 -16.81 -1.85 18.42
N ALA A 114 -17.89 -1.13 18.74
CA ALA A 114 -18.10 -0.59 20.08
C ALA A 114 -18.38 -1.66 21.14
N PHE A 115 -19.04 -2.76 20.76
CA PHE A 115 -19.52 -3.78 21.72
C PHE A 115 -18.76 -5.11 21.67
N LYS A 116 -18.07 -5.45 20.57
CA LYS A 116 -17.30 -6.70 20.43
C LYS A 116 -15.82 -6.39 20.42
N GLY A 117 -15.14 -6.60 21.55
CA GLY A 117 -13.72 -6.26 21.72
C GLY A 117 -12.75 -6.88 20.70
N THR A 118 -13.12 -8.01 20.08
CA THR A 118 -12.29 -8.69 19.06
C THR A 118 -12.53 -8.21 17.62
N TYR A 119 -13.48 -7.30 17.39
CA TYR A 119 -13.79 -6.74 16.07
C TYR A 119 -13.35 -5.28 16.00
N SER A 120 -12.33 -5.00 15.19
CA SER A 120 -11.71 -3.68 15.09
C SER A 120 -11.86 -3.07 13.70
N LEU A 121 -11.56 -1.78 13.57
CA LEU A 121 -11.48 -1.09 12.27
C LEU A 121 -10.55 -1.82 11.29
N THR A 122 -9.46 -2.40 11.80
CA THR A 122 -8.49 -3.19 11.03
C THR A 122 -9.14 -4.43 10.40
N LYS A 123 -9.90 -5.21 11.18
CA LYS A 123 -10.66 -6.35 10.62
C LYS A 123 -11.66 -5.92 9.56
N ARG A 124 -12.36 -4.80 9.79
CA ARG A 124 -13.30 -4.25 8.81
C ARG A 124 -12.62 -3.84 7.51
N ILE A 125 -11.43 -3.24 7.58
CA ILE A 125 -10.63 -2.91 6.41
C ILE A 125 -10.21 -4.19 5.66
N GLY A 126 -9.80 -5.24 6.38
CA GLY A 126 -9.51 -6.56 5.81
C GLY A 126 -10.70 -7.16 5.03
N GLU A 127 -11.91 -7.10 5.60
CA GLU A 127 -13.14 -7.50 4.89
C GLU A 127 -13.37 -6.70 3.61
N LEU A 128 -13.08 -5.39 3.64
CA LEU A 128 -13.26 -4.51 2.49
C LEU A 128 -12.19 -4.73 1.41
N TYR A 129 -10.97 -5.17 1.74
CA TYR A 129 -10.00 -5.60 0.74
C TYR A 129 -10.53 -6.77 -0.07
N VAL A 130 -11.09 -7.78 0.59
CA VAL A 130 -11.71 -8.92 -0.10
C VAL A 130 -12.91 -8.47 -0.94
N GLN A 131 -13.82 -7.68 -0.36
CA GLN A 131 -15.08 -7.27 -1.02
C GLN A 131 -14.89 -6.28 -2.17
N GLU A 132 -13.96 -5.34 -2.04
CA GLU A 132 -13.82 -4.22 -2.99
C GLU A 132 -12.59 -4.36 -3.89
N LEU A 133 -11.61 -5.21 -3.58
CA LEU A 133 -10.42 -5.44 -4.43
C LEU A 133 -10.39 -6.87 -4.99
N TYR A 134 -10.27 -7.89 -4.13
CA TYR A 134 -9.94 -9.26 -4.59
C TYR A 134 -11.11 -9.98 -5.25
N SER A 135 -12.36 -9.66 -4.86
CA SER A 135 -13.58 -10.19 -5.48
C SER A 135 -13.77 -9.81 -6.95
N ARG A 136 -12.97 -8.87 -7.48
CA ARG A 136 -13.05 -8.40 -8.86
C ARG A 136 -12.19 -9.21 -9.81
N LEU A 137 -11.35 -10.09 -9.29
CA LEU A 137 -10.62 -11.05 -10.10
C LEU A 137 -11.63 -11.94 -10.82
N ASP A 138 -11.54 -11.96 -12.14
CA ASP A 138 -12.34 -12.83 -12.99
C ASP A 138 -11.69 -14.20 -13.00
N THR A 139 -12.10 -15.06 -12.07
CA THR A 139 -11.59 -16.43 -11.93
C THR A 139 -12.73 -17.42 -11.92
N ASP A 140 -12.58 -18.52 -12.66
CA ASP A 140 -13.56 -19.63 -12.69
C ASP A 140 -13.72 -20.31 -11.32
N LYS A 141 -12.72 -20.18 -10.44
CA LYS A 141 -12.70 -20.75 -9.09
C LYS A 141 -13.15 -19.73 -8.04
N PRO A 142 -13.78 -20.18 -6.94
CA PRO A 142 -14.10 -19.30 -5.83
C PRO A 142 -12.81 -18.73 -5.20
N LEU A 143 -12.89 -17.47 -4.77
CA LEU A 143 -11.77 -16.79 -4.14
C LEU A 143 -11.37 -17.50 -2.82
N PRO A 144 -10.08 -17.79 -2.61
CA PRO A 144 -9.57 -18.22 -1.31
C PRO A 144 -10.00 -17.28 -0.19
N THR A 145 -10.50 -17.84 0.90
CA THR A 145 -10.91 -17.07 2.08
C THR A 145 -9.79 -17.04 3.12
N PHE A 146 -8.99 -18.10 3.20
CA PHE A 146 -7.95 -18.31 4.21
C PHE A 146 -6.57 -18.48 3.60
N MET A 147 -5.53 -18.17 4.38
CA MET A 147 -4.12 -18.29 3.96
C MET A 147 -3.75 -19.74 3.58
N ASP A 148 -4.32 -20.74 4.26
CA ASP A 148 -4.10 -22.18 4.00
C ASP A 148 -4.65 -22.68 2.66
N GLN A 149 -5.43 -21.86 1.95
CA GLN A 149 -5.95 -22.13 0.61
C GLN A 149 -5.10 -21.50 -0.51
N LEU A 150 -4.05 -20.75 -0.14
CA LEU A 150 -3.14 -20.07 -1.06
C LEU A 150 -2.02 -20.94 -1.67
N PRO A 151 -1.65 -22.14 -1.18
CA PRO A 151 -0.65 -22.96 -1.88
C PRO A 151 -1.04 -23.14 -3.36
N ILE A 152 -0.08 -22.98 -4.27
CA ILE A 152 -0.32 -23.09 -5.72
C ILE A 152 0.10 -24.50 -6.14
N TYR A 153 -0.84 -25.23 -6.74
CA TYR A 153 -0.63 -26.58 -7.27
C TYR A 153 -0.60 -26.51 -8.80
N PRO A 154 0.59 -26.48 -9.43
CA PRO A 154 0.69 -26.15 -10.84
C PRO A 154 -0.02 -27.15 -11.74
N CYS A 155 -0.58 -26.65 -12.84
CA CYS A 155 -1.17 -27.50 -13.87
C CYS A 155 -0.07 -28.28 -14.61
N VAL A 156 -0.25 -29.60 -14.70
CA VAL A 156 0.65 -30.52 -15.43
C VAL A 156 0.06 -30.88 -16.79
N ALA A 157 -1.26 -31.09 -16.84
CA ALA A 157 -2.06 -31.32 -18.04
C ALA A 157 -3.45 -30.72 -17.83
N GLU A 158 -4.28 -30.64 -18.88
CA GLU A 158 -5.62 -30.05 -18.78
C GLU A 158 -6.40 -30.64 -17.59
N LYS A 159 -6.82 -29.76 -16.66
CA LYS A 159 -7.54 -30.11 -15.41
C LYS A 159 -6.79 -31.05 -14.44
N GLN A 160 -5.50 -31.29 -14.66
CA GLN A 160 -4.65 -32.07 -13.77
C GLN A 160 -3.61 -31.17 -13.10
N GLN A 161 -3.61 -31.17 -11.77
CA GLN A 161 -2.71 -30.38 -10.93
C GLN A 161 -1.73 -31.30 -10.21
N ASP A 162 -0.51 -30.81 -9.99
CA ASP A 162 0.49 -31.46 -9.13
C ASP A 162 0.23 -31.06 -7.68
N MET A 163 -0.45 -31.94 -6.94
CA MET A 163 -0.82 -31.70 -5.53
C MET A 163 0.36 -31.88 -4.58
N ASP A 164 1.44 -32.53 -5.01
CA ASP A 164 2.66 -32.78 -4.22
C ASP A 164 3.74 -31.71 -4.50
N PHE A 165 3.41 -30.70 -5.28
CA PHE A 165 4.35 -29.65 -5.67
C PHE A 165 4.76 -28.76 -4.48
N HIS A 166 6.07 -28.67 -4.24
CA HIS A 166 6.66 -27.75 -3.28
C HIS A 166 7.61 -26.76 -3.97
N PRO A 167 7.40 -25.43 -3.85
CA PRO A 167 8.23 -24.43 -4.52
C PRO A 167 9.74 -24.60 -4.29
N GLN A 168 10.15 -24.88 -3.06
CA GLN A 168 11.57 -25.04 -2.69
C GLN A 168 12.26 -26.21 -3.41
N GLN A 169 11.50 -27.24 -3.79
CA GLN A 169 12.01 -28.48 -4.36
C GLN A 169 11.70 -28.61 -5.85
N GLY A 170 10.63 -27.98 -6.34
CA GLY A 170 10.12 -28.15 -7.69
C GLY A 170 10.38 -26.96 -8.62
N ASN A 171 10.67 -25.76 -8.09
CA ASN A 171 10.85 -24.58 -8.93
C ASN A 171 11.98 -24.72 -9.94
N TRP A 172 13.08 -25.40 -9.61
CA TRP A 172 14.24 -25.54 -10.51
C TRP A 172 13.88 -26.20 -11.86
N GLN A 173 12.85 -27.07 -11.90
CA GLN A 173 12.38 -27.73 -13.13
C GLN A 173 11.44 -26.86 -13.99
N ARG A 174 10.92 -25.76 -13.44
CA ARG A 174 9.88 -24.95 -14.06
C ARG A 174 10.44 -23.75 -14.80
N SER A 175 9.81 -23.39 -15.91
CA SER A 175 10.06 -22.14 -16.63
C SER A 175 9.30 -20.96 -16.00
N ALA A 176 8.05 -21.19 -15.57
CA ALA A 176 7.27 -20.26 -14.77
C ALA A 176 7.29 -20.71 -13.31
N LYS A 177 8.12 -20.03 -12.51
CA LYS A 177 8.31 -20.34 -11.09
C LYS A 177 7.04 -20.06 -10.30
N VAL A 178 6.85 -20.86 -9.25
CA VAL A 178 5.79 -20.64 -8.26
C VAL A 178 6.41 -19.85 -7.11
N PRO A 179 6.01 -18.58 -6.88
CA PRO A 179 6.60 -17.80 -5.82
C PRO A 179 6.05 -18.21 -4.45
N VAL A 180 6.89 -18.13 -3.42
CA VAL A 180 6.46 -18.11 -2.02
C VAL A 180 6.00 -16.70 -1.68
N LEU A 181 4.74 -16.53 -1.28
CA LEU A 181 4.22 -15.26 -0.76
C LEU A 181 4.53 -15.13 0.73
N VAL A 182 5.13 -14.00 1.10
CA VAL A 182 5.37 -13.60 2.49
C VAL A 182 4.70 -12.25 2.73
N ILE A 183 3.74 -12.20 3.65
CA ILE A 183 3.13 -10.97 4.14
C ILE A 183 3.71 -10.68 5.52
N ASN A 184 4.41 -9.55 5.64
CA ASN A 184 5.10 -9.18 6.87
C ASN A 184 4.23 -8.27 7.75
N ALA A 185 4.20 -8.59 9.04
CA ALA A 185 3.65 -7.78 10.12
C ALA A 185 4.70 -7.69 11.24
N THR A 186 4.44 -6.87 12.26
CA THR A 186 5.31 -6.81 13.43
C THR A 186 4.51 -7.16 14.67
N THR A 187 5.05 -8.06 15.49
CA THR A 187 4.43 -8.41 16.77
C THR A 187 4.85 -7.42 17.84
N VAL A 188 3.86 -6.89 18.56
CA VAL A 188 4.09 -5.94 19.66
C VAL A 188 4.59 -6.66 20.91
N ASN A 189 4.32 -7.96 21.04
CA ASN A 189 4.70 -8.77 22.20
C ASN A 189 6.24 -8.84 22.34
N THR A 190 6.93 -9.16 21.25
CA THR A 190 8.37 -9.43 21.22
C THR A 190 9.16 -8.39 20.42
N GLY A 191 8.48 -7.59 19.58
CA GLY A 191 9.13 -6.65 18.66
C GLY A 191 9.70 -7.31 17.40
N HIS A 192 9.49 -8.62 17.19
CA HIS A 192 10.00 -9.36 16.05
C HIS A 192 9.13 -9.22 14.79
N ASN A 193 9.68 -9.67 13.65
CA ASN A 193 8.92 -9.87 12.42
C ASN A 193 7.91 -11.02 12.61
N TRP A 194 6.67 -10.80 12.20
CA TRP A 194 5.65 -11.84 12.10
C TRP A 194 5.32 -12.06 10.63
N GLN A 195 5.44 -13.29 10.15
CA GLN A 195 5.17 -13.62 8.75
C GLN A 195 3.87 -14.40 8.61
N PHE A 196 3.11 -14.09 7.56
CA PHE A 196 2.06 -14.96 7.04
C PHE A 196 2.49 -15.48 5.68
N THR A 197 2.53 -16.80 5.52
CA THR A 197 2.78 -17.47 4.25
C THR A 197 1.57 -18.29 3.84
N ALA A 198 1.62 -19.02 2.74
CA ALA A 198 0.55 -19.93 2.33
C ALA A 198 0.42 -21.19 3.21
N THR A 199 1.47 -21.56 3.95
CA THR A 199 1.54 -22.84 4.69
C THR A 199 1.74 -22.67 6.19
N TRP A 200 2.27 -21.53 6.63
CA TRP A 200 2.59 -21.27 8.03
C TRP A 200 2.51 -19.78 8.38
N MET A 201 2.42 -19.49 9.68
CA MET A 201 2.57 -18.14 10.24
C MET A 201 3.40 -18.13 11.52
N GLY A 202 4.01 -16.99 11.85
CA GLY A 202 4.72 -16.75 13.11
C GLY A 202 6.06 -16.05 12.94
N GLU A 203 6.87 -16.05 14.00
CA GLU A 203 8.20 -15.44 13.98
C GLU A 203 9.23 -16.38 13.30
N PRO A 204 10.00 -15.87 12.31
CA PRO A 204 11.02 -16.66 11.64
C PRO A 204 12.23 -16.91 12.56
N PRO A 205 12.93 -18.04 12.39
CA PRO A 205 14.03 -18.40 13.29
C PRO A 205 15.34 -17.63 13.04
N GLU A 206 15.62 -17.23 11.79
CA GLU A 206 16.94 -16.75 11.36
C GLU A 206 17.16 -15.25 11.60
N VAL A 207 16.09 -14.49 11.80
CA VAL A 207 16.16 -13.02 11.93
C VAL A 207 16.50 -12.58 13.36
N ILE A 208 16.42 -13.48 14.35
CA ILE A 208 16.62 -13.16 15.77
C ILE A 208 18.03 -13.57 16.19
N ASP A 209 18.90 -12.58 16.38
CA ASP A 209 20.23 -12.80 16.95
C ASP A 209 20.12 -13.03 18.46
N GLN A 210 20.07 -14.31 18.85
CA GLN A 210 19.97 -14.74 20.25
C GLN A 210 21.13 -14.26 21.15
N ARG A 211 22.22 -13.73 20.57
CA ARG A 211 23.33 -13.15 21.36
C ARG A 211 22.99 -11.77 21.92
N HIS A 212 22.11 -11.03 21.25
CA HIS A 212 21.72 -9.68 21.62
C HIS A 212 20.24 -9.59 22.01
N ASP A 213 19.40 -10.46 21.47
CA ASP A 213 17.99 -10.55 21.79
C ASP A 213 17.70 -11.72 22.74
N THR A 214 17.36 -11.39 23.98
CA THR A 214 16.99 -12.37 25.01
C THR A 214 15.48 -12.54 25.15
N ASN A 215 14.68 -11.90 24.29
CA ASN A 215 13.23 -12.08 24.33
C ASN A 215 12.86 -13.50 23.91
N TYR A 216 11.71 -13.98 24.42
CA TYR A 216 11.15 -15.23 23.94
C TYR A 216 10.69 -15.08 22.48
N ARG A 217 10.71 -16.18 21.74
CA ARG A 217 10.25 -16.23 20.35
C ARG A 217 8.88 -16.89 20.26
N LEU A 218 7.92 -16.24 19.63
CA LEU A 218 6.66 -16.86 19.23
C LEU A 218 6.89 -17.77 18.01
N ARG A 219 7.29 -19.02 18.29
CA ARG A 219 7.65 -20.02 17.27
C ARG A 219 6.55 -20.15 16.21
N ARG A 220 6.95 -20.12 14.93
CA ARG A 220 6.05 -20.38 13.80
C ARG A 220 5.29 -21.70 13.89
N MET A 221 4.08 -21.70 13.34
CA MET A 221 3.15 -22.82 13.28
C MET A 221 2.61 -23.01 11.87
N TYR A 222 2.26 -24.24 11.52
CA TYR A 222 1.63 -24.58 10.25
C TYR A 222 0.11 -24.50 10.39
N TYR A 223 -0.56 -24.12 9.31
CA TYR A 223 -2.01 -24.06 9.32
C TYR A 223 -2.63 -25.45 9.42
N ASP A 224 -3.73 -25.54 10.16
CA ASP A 224 -4.49 -26.77 10.37
C ASP A 224 -5.98 -26.49 10.12
N THR A 225 -6.56 -27.19 9.15
CA THR A 225 -7.97 -27.02 8.78
C THR A 225 -8.91 -27.55 9.86
N SER A 226 -8.45 -28.46 10.71
CA SER A 226 -9.22 -29.03 11.82
C SER A 226 -9.30 -28.10 13.03
N ASN A 227 -8.37 -27.14 13.15
CA ASN A 227 -8.33 -26.17 14.24
C ASN A 227 -8.60 -24.74 13.73
N PRO A 228 -9.83 -24.20 13.90
CA PRO A 228 -10.18 -22.86 13.43
C PRO A 228 -9.30 -21.74 14.00
N ASN A 229 -8.70 -21.92 15.17
CA ASN A 229 -7.83 -20.93 15.79
C ASN A 229 -6.51 -20.77 15.03
N LEU A 230 -6.09 -21.82 14.33
CA LEU A 230 -4.88 -21.84 13.49
C LEU A 230 -5.16 -21.38 12.06
N ARG A 231 -6.30 -20.74 11.79
CA ARG A 231 -6.65 -20.24 10.46
C ARG A 231 -6.78 -18.74 10.46
N VAL A 232 -6.16 -18.10 9.47
CA VAL A 232 -6.19 -16.64 9.28
C VAL A 232 -6.76 -16.34 7.91
N THR A 233 -7.69 -15.37 7.86
CA THR A 233 -8.27 -14.95 6.59
C THR A 233 -7.24 -14.17 5.78
N ILE A 234 -7.33 -14.22 4.45
CA ILE A 234 -6.44 -13.42 3.58
C ILE A 234 -6.58 -11.91 3.86
N GLY A 235 -7.80 -11.47 4.25
CA GLY A 235 -8.09 -10.09 4.62
C GLY A 235 -7.41 -9.68 5.92
N ASP A 236 -7.43 -10.54 6.93
CA ASP A 236 -6.77 -10.28 8.22
C ASP A 236 -5.25 -10.25 8.09
N ALA A 237 -4.65 -11.17 7.32
CA ALA A 237 -3.20 -11.17 7.09
C ALA A 237 -2.72 -9.87 6.41
N VAL A 238 -3.43 -9.43 5.35
CA VAL A 238 -3.12 -8.17 4.68
C VAL A 238 -3.40 -6.97 5.60
N ALA A 239 -4.50 -6.98 6.34
CA ALA A 239 -4.84 -5.89 7.25
C ALA A 239 -3.86 -5.76 8.42
N ALA A 240 -3.32 -6.87 8.95
CA ALA A 240 -2.24 -6.87 9.92
C ALA A 240 -0.98 -6.21 9.35
N SER A 241 -0.65 -6.51 8.10
CA SER A 241 0.51 -5.92 7.43
C SER A 241 0.35 -4.42 7.17
N SER A 242 -0.89 -3.91 7.06
CA SER A 242 -1.18 -2.51 6.73
C SER A 242 -1.74 -1.67 7.88
N CYS A 243 -1.78 -2.18 9.13
CA CYS A 243 -2.31 -1.45 10.27
C CYS A 243 -1.26 -0.54 10.92
N VAL A 244 -1.00 0.59 10.26
CA VAL A 244 -0.04 1.61 10.72
C VAL A 244 -0.38 2.07 12.15
N PRO A 245 0.57 1.98 13.10
CA PRO A 245 0.36 2.46 14.47
C PRO A 245 -0.12 3.91 14.54
N GLY A 246 -1.09 4.17 15.42
CA GLY A 246 -1.70 5.49 15.59
C GLY A 246 -2.81 5.83 14.59
N LEU A 247 -2.88 5.15 13.44
CA LEU A 247 -3.98 5.28 12.47
C LEU A 247 -4.99 4.14 12.60
N PHE A 248 -4.52 2.93 12.87
CA PHE A 248 -5.36 1.74 13.00
C PHE A 248 -5.11 1.05 14.35
N PRO A 249 -6.14 0.46 14.96
CA PRO A 249 -5.95 -0.40 16.12
C PRO A 249 -5.14 -1.65 15.70
N PRO A 250 -4.22 -2.15 16.54
CA PRO A 250 -3.52 -3.40 16.27
C PRO A 250 -4.48 -4.57 15.99
N LEU A 251 -4.06 -5.52 15.16
CA LEU A 251 -4.83 -6.73 14.92
C LEU A 251 -4.49 -7.76 16.00
N GLN A 252 -5.51 -8.21 16.73
CA GLN A 252 -5.37 -9.34 17.64
C GLN A 252 -5.76 -10.64 16.95
N LEU A 253 -4.85 -11.61 16.95
CA LEU A 253 -5.13 -12.97 16.50
C LEU A 253 -5.97 -13.71 17.55
N GLN A 254 -6.44 -14.91 17.24
CA GLN A 254 -7.04 -15.75 18.28
C GLN A 254 -5.97 -16.22 19.26
N THR A 255 -6.34 -16.82 20.39
CA THR A 255 -5.36 -17.33 21.35
C THR A 255 -4.60 -18.49 20.73
N LEU A 256 -3.33 -18.25 20.38
CA LEU A 256 -2.44 -19.23 19.73
C LEU A 256 -1.45 -19.86 20.71
N TYR A 257 -1.11 -19.15 21.78
CA TYR A 257 -0.14 -19.55 22.79
C TYR A 257 -0.76 -19.35 24.18
N GLU A 258 -0.42 -20.23 25.12
CA GLU A 258 -0.90 -20.12 26.49
C GLU A 258 -0.41 -18.83 27.15
N GLY A 259 -1.32 -18.07 27.76
CA GLY A 259 -1.00 -16.81 28.44
C GLY A 259 -0.70 -15.61 27.53
N GLU A 260 -0.60 -15.81 26.21
CA GLU A 260 -0.12 -14.78 25.28
C GLU A 260 -1.18 -14.42 24.23
N GLN A 261 -1.54 -13.13 24.18
CA GLN A 261 -2.43 -12.59 23.16
C GLN A 261 -1.60 -11.92 22.06
N VAL A 262 -1.43 -12.60 20.92
CA VAL A 262 -0.64 -12.08 19.80
C VAL A 262 -1.29 -10.83 19.23
N THR A 263 -0.54 -9.73 19.25
CA THR A 263 -0.99 -8.41 18.79
C THR A 263 -0.06 -7.89 17.71
N LEU A 264 -0.62 -7.61 16.53
CA LEU A 264 0.13 -7.28 15.33
C LEU A 264 -0.10 -5.84 14.87
N VAL A 265 0.97 -5.22 14.40
CA VAL A 265 0.99 -3.92 13.72
C VAL A 265 1.63 -4.05 12.33
N ASP A 266 1.58 -2.97 11.55
CA ASP A 266 2.20 -2.89 10.22
C ASP A 266 3.64 -3.41 10.22
N GLY A 267 3.99 -4.24 9.23
CA GLY A 267 5.32 -4.85 9.10
C GLY A 267 6.44 -3.84 8.90
N GLY A 268 6.12 -2.62 8.46
CA GLY A 268 7.10 -1.55 8.27
C GLY A 268 7.72 -1.03 9.58
N VAL A 269 7.17 -1.39 10.74
CA VAL A 269 7.79 -1.12 12.03
C VAL A 269 9.10 -1.91 12.19
N PHE A 270 9.12 -3.18 11.74
CA PHE A 270 10.30 -4.04 11.79
C PHE A 270 11.12 -3.99 10.50
N ASP A 271 10.47 -4.14 9.34
CA ASP A 271 11.12 -4.17 8.03
C ASP A 271 10.27 -3.41 6.99
N ASN A 272 10.60 -2.14 6.81
CA ASN A 272 9.87 -1.26 5.90
C ASN A 272 10.15 -1.52 4.41
N GLN A 273 11.16 -2.33 4.08
CA GLN A 273 11.50 -2.67 2.70
C GLN A 273 11.07 -4.08 2.32
N GLY A 274 10.73 -4.93 3.30
CA GLY A 274 10.38 -6.34 3.08
C GLY A 274 11.59 -7.18 2.67
N THR A 275 12.81 -6.66 2.83
CA THR A 275 14.03 -7.28 2.33
C THR A 275 14.60 -8.31 3.30
N ALA A 276 14.29 -8.21 4.60
CA ALA A 276 14.75 -9.19 5.59
C ALA A 276 14.22 -10.59 5.26
N SER A 277 12.94 -10.68 4.90
CA SER A 277 12.31 -11.96 4.53
C SER A 277 12.81 -12.50 3.18
N LEU A 278 13.32 -11.64 2.28
CA LEU A 278 13.97 -12.13 1.05
C LEU A 278 15.33 -12.76 1.36
N LEU A 279 16.11 -12.12 2.24
CA LEU A 279 17.41 -12.64 2.69
C LEU A 279 17.24 -13.95 3.48
N GLU A 280 16.24 -14.03 4.35
CA GLU A 280 15.86 -15.27 5.07
C GLU A 280 15.47 -16.39 4.10
N GLN A 281 14.80 -16.05 3.00
CA GLN A 281 14.47 -17.03 1.97
C GLN A 281 15.64 -17.25 0.99
N ASP A 282 16.89 -16.97 1.36
CA ASP A 282 18.09 -17.18 0.54
C ASP A 282 18.01 -16.57 -0.87
N CYS A 283 17.34 -15.43 -1.03
CA CYS A 283 17.32 -14.74 -2.31
C CYS A 283 18.66 -14.02 -2.54
N ASP A 284 19.36 -14.40 -3.60
CA ASP A 284 20.63 -13.78 -4.02
C ASP A 284 20.44 -12.66 -5.06
N SER A 285 19.25 -12.59 -5.67
CA SER A 285 18.88 -11.60 -6.67
C SER A 285 17.65 -10.85 -6.19
N ILE A 286 17.82 -9.59 -5.77
CA ILE A 286 16.78 -8.84 -5.07
C ILE A 286 16.25 -7.70 -5.93
N LEU A 287 14.93 -7.69 -6.12
CA LEU A 287 14.18 -6.61 -6.75
C LEU A 287 13.36 -5.88 -5.67
N THR A 288 13.80 -4.72 -5.23
CA THR A 288 13.11 -3.92 -4.21
C THR A 288 12.37 -2.74 -4.82
N SER A 289 11.05 -2.75 -4.68
CA SER A 289 10.17 -1.63 -4.99
C SER A 289 9.72 -0.94 -3.69
N ASP A 290 10.38 0.18 -3.35
CA ASP A 290 10.11 0.95 -2.13
C ASP A 290 9.23 2.19 -2.42
N ALA A 291 7.92 2.04 -2.21
CA ALA A 291 6.97 3.13 -2.36
C ALA A 291 6.59 3.81 -1.02
N SER A 292 7.45 3.65 -0.01
CA SER A 292 7.23 4.19 1.34
C SER A 292 7.21 5.71 1.37
N GLY A 293 6.51 6.27 2.36
CA GLY A 293 6.52 7.71 2.60
C GLY A 293 7.91 8.11 3.05
N GLN A 294 8.62 8.88 2.23
CA GLN A 294 9.94 9.35 2.62
C GLN A 294 9.79 10.59 3.50
N LEU A 295 10.65 10.69 4.52
CA LEU A 295 10.68 11.82 5.43
C LEU A 295 10.77 13.14 4.64
N GLU A 296 9.81 14.04 4.84
CA GLU A 296 9.84 15.39 4.28
C GLU A 296 10.47 16.37 5.27
N ALA A 297 11.16 17.38 4.75
CA ALA A 297 11.66 18.48 5.55
C ALA A 297 10.49 19.41 5.94
N HIS A 298 10.40 19.77 7.22
CA HIS A 298 9.40 20.71 7.72
C HIS A 298 10.10 22.02 8.10
N THR A 299 9.69 23.14 7.50
CA THR A 299 10.22 24.47 7.85
C THR A 299 9.93 24.83 9.31
N GLN A 300 8.76 24.42 9.81
CA GLN A 300 8.32 24.63 11.19
C GLN A 300 7.68 23.33 11.69
N PRO A 301 8.44 22.45 12.37
CA PRO A 301 7.86 21.24 12.95
C PRO A 301 6.89 21.58 14.07
N SER A 302 5.83 20.77 14.24
CA SER A 302 4.89 20.92 15.35
C SER A 302 5.58 20.67 16.69
N GLN A 303 5.28 21.49 17.68
CA GLN A 303 5.79 21.36 19.05
C GLN A 303 4.86 20.54 19.97
N GLY A 304 3.71 20.07 19.43
CA GLY A 304 2.78 19.25 20.20
C GLY A 304 3.36 17.88 20.52
N ARG A 305 3.12 17.36 21.73
CA ARG A 305 3.65 16.06 22.19
C ARG A 305 3.35 14.94 21.20
N PHE A 306 2.07 14.79 20.82
CA PHE A 306 1.64 13.75 19.87
C PHE A 306 2.33 13.87 18.51
N ALA A 307 2.37 15.07 17.93
CA ALA A 307 3.00 15.30 16.64
C ALA A 307 4.52 15.05 16.67
N THR A 308 5.17 15.38 17.79
CA THR A 308 6.60 15.13 18.00
C THR A 308 6.90 13.63 18.11
N THR A 309 6.05 12.87 18.81
CA THR A 309 6.16 11.41 18.90
C THR A 309 6.04 10.76 17.52
N MET A 310 5.03 11.15 16.73
CA MET A 310 4.86 10.64 15.36
C MET A 310 6.06 11.00 14.49
N ARG A 311 6.54 12.26 14.56
CA ARG A 311 7.73 12.69 13.83
C ARG A 311 8.98 11.91 14.21
N THR A 312 9.14 11.56 15.48
CA THR A 312 10.27 10.75 15.97
C THR A 312 10.21 9.35 15.38
N SER A 313 9.02 8.74 15.35
CA SER A 313 8.82 7.44 14.71
C SER A 313 9.16 7.48 13.21
N GLU A 314 8.73 8.51 12.48
CA GLU A 314 9.10 8.70 11.06
C GLU A 314 10.62 8.81 10.85
N ILE A 315 11.33 9.52 11.75
CA ILE A 315 12.79 9.66 11.69
C ILE A 315 13.47 8.30 11.91
N LEU A 316 13.04 7.52 12.90
CA LEU A 316 13.58 6.20 13.18
C LEU A 316 13.37 5.25 11.98
N GLN A 317 12.17 5.23 11.42
CA GLN A 317 11.86 4.43 10.23
C GLN A 317 12.70 4.86 9.02
N ALA A 318 12.91 6.17 8.82
CA ALA A 318 13.77 6.67 7.74
C ALA A 318 15.24 6.26 7.91
N ARG A 319 15.75 6.21 9.14
CA ARG A 319 17.10 5.72 9.44
C ARG A 319 17.23 4.22 9.22
N LEU A 320 16.25 3.43 9.67
CA LEU A 320 16.20 1.98 9.43
C LEU A 320 16.23 1.67 7.93
N ARG A 321 15.34 2.29 7.15
CA ARG A 321 15.30 2.16 5.68
C ARG A 321 16.64 2.47 5.01
N SER A 322 17.32 3.53 5.48
CA SER A 322 18.63 3.94 4.96
C SER A 322 19.75 2.96 5.37
N ALA A 323 19.62 2.30 6.51
CA ALA A 323 20.55 1.25 6.95
C ALA A 323 20.37 -0.03 6.13
N GLN A 324 19.13 -0.50 5.97
CA GLN A 324 18.80 -1.67 5.17
C GLN A 324 19.22 -1.51 3.69
N HIS A 325 18.98 -0.34 3.09
CA HIS A 325 19.46 -0.07 1.73
C HIS A 325 20.99 -0.12 1.60
N ARG A 326 21.71 0.44 2.58
CA ARG A 326 23.18 0.40 2.62
C ARG A 326 23.70 -1.04 2.81
N GLU A 327 23.00 -1.84 3.61
CA GLU A 327 23.32 -3.25 3.79
C GLU A 327 23.20 -4.02 2.47
N LEU A 328 22.07 -3.90 1.76
CA LEU A 328 21.90 -4.56 0.46
C LEU A 328 22.98 -4.13 -0.53
N LYS A 329 23.30 -2.83 -0.59
CA LYS A 329 24.37 -2.32 -1.45
C LYS A 329 25.74 -2.91 -1.08
N ALA A 330 26.05 -3.02 0.21
CA ALA A 330 27.29 -3.62 0.69
C ALA A 330 27.37 -5.12 0.36
N ARG A 331 26.25 -5.86 0.49
CA ARG A 331 26.15 -7.27 0.10
C ARG A 331 26.36 -7.46 -1.40
N THR A 332 25.78 -6.60 -2.24
CA THR A 332 26.05 -6.62 -3.69
C THR A 332 27.52 -6.30 -4.01
N GLN A 333 28.11 -5.29 -3.37
CA GLN A 333 29.50 -4.91 -3.60
C GLN A 333 30.52 -5.96 -3.15
N SER A 334 30.17 -6.75 -2.13
CA SER A 334 30.99 -7.87 -1.63
C SER A 334 30.73 -9.19 -2.36
N GLY A 335 29.82 -9.22 -3.34
CA GLY A 335 29.47 -10.44 -4.09
C GLY A 335 28.59 -11.43 -3.32
N GLN A 336 28.00 -11.03 -2.19
CA GLN A 336 27.01 -11.85 -1.46
C GLN A 336 25.63 -11.83 -2.13
N LEU A 337 25.32 -10.78 -2.89
CA LEU A 337 24.14 -10.71 -3.75
C LEU A 337 24.59 -10.66 -5.21
N ASN A 338 24.02 -11.52 -6.05
CA ASN A 338 24.27 -11.58 -7.48
C ASN A 338 23.75 -10.34 -8.21
N SER A 339 22.58 -9.84 -7.79
CA SER A 339 21.95 -8.68 -8.41
C SER A 339 21.07 -7.91 -7.42
N LEU A 340 21.00 -6.59 -7.61
CA LEU A 340 20.15 -5.70 -6.82
C LEU A 340 19.52 -4.62 -7.72
N MET A 341 18.20 -4.67 -7.83
CA MET A 341 17.40 -3.53 -8.26
C MET A 341 16.79 -2.88 -7.03
N TYR A 342 17.03 -1.60 -6.82
CA TYR A 342 16.39 -0.84 -5.75
C TYR A 342 15.83 0.46 -6.34
N ILE A 343 14.50 0.60 -6.32
CA ILE A 343 13.79 1.79 -6.82
C ILE A 343 12.92 2.41 -5.73
N HIS A 344 12.77 3.73 -5.76
CA HIS A 344 11.94 4.44 -4.79
C HIS A 344 11.35 5.75 -5.32
N LEU A 345 10.24 6.20 -4.72
CA LEU A 345 9.49 7.39 -5.19
C LEU A 345 10.29 8.70 -5.27
N LYS A 346 11.31 8.91 -4.42
CA LYS A 346 12.20 10.09 -4.51
C LYS A 346 13.47 9.90 -5.35
N GLN A 347 13.56 8.83 -6.15
CA GLN A 347 14.78 8.54 -6.91
C GLN A 347 15.05 9.66 -7.90
N ASP A 348 16.30 10.11 -7.98
CA ASP A 348 16.75 11.21 -8.85
C ASP A 348 16.06 12.58 -8.60
N LEU A 349 15.48 12.74 -7.41
CA LEU A 349 15.14 14.06 -6.87
C LEU A 349 16.35 14.65 -6.14
N CYS A 350 16.71 15.89 -6.46
CA CYS A 350 17.89 16.54 -5.90
C CYS A 350 17.62 17.08 -4.49
N SER A 351 18.61 16.95 -3.60
CA SER A 351 18.64 17.63 -2.31
C SER A 351 19.31 18.98 -2.45
N THR A 352 18.76 20.00 -1.79
CA THR A 352 19.40 21.31 -1.66
C THR A 352 19.86 21.50 -0.23
N ASP A 353 21.09 21.97 -0.07
CA ASP A 353 21.57 22.41 1.23
C ASP A 353 20.92 23.75 1.58
N LYS A 354 20.66 23.95 2.87
CA LYS A 354 20.12 25.21 3.37
C LYS A 354 21.16 25.88 4.26
N ASP A 355 21.71 26.99 3.78
CA ASP A 355 22.66 27.79 4.53
C ASP A 355 22.02 28.40 5.78
N TRP A 356 22.79 28.52 6.86
CA TRP A 356 22.38 29.30 8.03
C TRP A 356 22.54 30.79 7.76
N ILE A 357 21.85 31.62 8.54
CA ILE A 357 21.95 33.08 8.42
C ILE A 357 23.38 33.50 8.74
N GLY A 358 24.06 34.13 7.79
CA GLY A 358 25.46 34.56 7.93
C GLY A 358 26.50 33.50 7.57
N ALA A 359 26.14 32.45 6.81
CA ALA A 359 27.11 31.50 6.28
C ALA A 359 28.18 32.22 5.43
N PRO A 360 29.49 31.90 5.60
CA PRO A 360 30.59 32.60 4.94
C PRO A 360 30.65 32.34 3.43
N SER A 361 30.02 31.26 2.96
CA SER A 361 29.91 30.88 1.55
C SER A 361 28.59 30.16 1.34
N SER A 362 27.95 30.39 0.20
CA SER A 362 26.74 29.65 -0.16
C SER A 362 27.05 28.21 -0.54
N SER A 363 26.23 27.27 -0.12
CA SER A 363 26.31 25.90 -0.64
C SER A 363 26.15 25.90 -2.16
N PRO A 364 26.88 25.03 -2.89
CA PRO A 364 26.81 24.98 -4.34
C PRO A 364 25.38 24.67 -4.77
N ALA A 365 24.79 25.58 -5.55
CA ALA A 365 23.49 25.36 -6.14
C ALA A 365 23.60 24.19 -7.12
N GLN A 366 23.00 23.05 -6.78
CA GLN A 366 22.72 22.05 -7.79
C GLN A 366 21.77 22.70 -8.80
N THR A 367 22.15 22.73 -10.08
CA THR A 367 21.24 23.08 -11.16
C THR A 367 20.67 21.76 -11.67
N PRO A 368 19.60 21.22 -11.05
CA PRO A 368 19.02 19.98 -11.51
C PRO A 368 18.57 20.14 -12.96
N THR A 369 18.76 19.10 -13.77
CA THR A 369 18.10 19.06 -15.08
C THR A 369 16.58 19.12 -14.88
N THR A 370 15.82 19.44 -15.93
CA THR A 370 14.36 19.56 -15.78
C THR A 370 13.69 18.19 -15.60
N ALA A 371 14.29 17.12 -16.14
CA ALA A 371 13.75 15.75 -16.12
C ALA A 371 14.70 14.76 -15.46
N THR A 372 14.13 13.71 -14.88
CA THR A 372 14.86 12.61 -14.26
C THR A 372 15.56 11.72 -15.30
N GLU A 373 16.47 10.85 -14.85
CA GLU A 373 17.16 9.83 -15.66
C GLU A 373 16.20 8.87 -16.37
N TYR A 374 14.99 8.71 -15.83
CA TYR A 374 13.91 7.90 -16.39
C TYR A 374 12.85 8.74 -17.13
N GLY A 375 13.16 10.00 -17.45
CA GLY A 375 12.44 10.85 -18.41
C GLY A 375 11.22 11.60 -17.88
N ILE A 376 10.97 11.59 -16.57
CA ILE A 376 9.85 12.31 -15.96
C ILE A 376 10.32 13.67 -15.45
N GLN A 377 9.56 14.73 -15.73
CA GLN A 377 9.77 16.05 -15.13
C GLN A 377 9.87 15.99 -13.59
N ARG A 378 10.89 16.64 -13.02
CA ARG A 378 11.12 16.60 -11.56
C ARG A 378 9.97 17.20 -10.75
N ASP A 379 9.29 18.22 -11.26
CA ASP A 379 8.11 18.81 -10.60
C ASP A 379 6.96 17.82 -10.46
N TYR A 380 6.70 17.02 -11.51
CA TYR A 380 5.70 15.96 -11.44
C TYR A 380 6.16 14.85 -10.52
N GLN A 381 7.42 14.41 -10.63
CA GLN A 381 7.94 13.37 -9.75
C GLN A 381 7.87 13.78 -8.27
N GLN A 382 8.23 15.01 -7.94
CA GLN A 382 8.12 15.55 -6.58
C GLN A 382 6.67 15.54 -6.10
N ALA A 383 5.72 15.97 -6.95
CA ALA A 383 4.30 15.94 -6.60
C ALA A 383 3.78 14.50 -6.41
N ILE A 384 4.25 13.54 -7.20
CA ILE A 384 3.92 12.11 -7.10
C ILE A 384 4.47 11.51 -5.81
N ALA A 385 5.74 11.80 -5.48
CA ALA A 385 6.38 11.34 -4.25
C ALA A 385 5.69 11.88 -2.99
N SER A 386 5.13 13.09 -3.07
CA SER A 386 4.36 13.72 -2.00
C SER A 386 2.87 13.36 -1.98
N LEU A 387 2.38 12.48 -2.87
CA LEU A 387 1.02 11.98 -2.77
C LEU A 387 0.81 11.30 -1.41
N ARG A 388 -0.41 11.43 -0.87
CA ARG A 388 -0.74 10.93 0.46
C ARG A 388 -0.64 9.40 0.54
N THR A 389 -0.28 8.91 1.72
CA THR A 389 -0.44 7.50 2.09
C THR A 389 -1.81 7.35 2.77
N ASP A 390 -2.79 6.80 2.06
CA ASP A 390 -4.15 6.61 2.56
C ASP A 390 -4.82 5.40 1.87
N LEU A 391 -5.94 4.94 2.44
CA LEU A 391 -6.85 3.92 1.90
C LEU A 391 -8.13 4.55 1.31
N ASP A 392 -8.06 5.82 0.91
CA ASP A 392 -9.15 6.55 0.26
C ASP A 392 -9.08 6.42 -1.28
N SER A 393 -9.97 7.12 -2.00
CA SER A 393 -10.02 7.04 -3.47
C SER A 393 -8.83 7.75 -4.12
N PHE A 394 -8.28 7.16 -5.19
CA PHE A 394 -7.32 7.80 -6.10
C PHE A 394 -7.99 8.06 -7.45
N SER A 395 -7.82 9.27 -7.97
CA SER A 395 -8.27 9.65 -9.31
C SER A 395 -7.41 9.01 -10.40
N ASP A 396 -7.92 8.93 -11.63
CA ASP A 396 -7.20 8.34 -12.77
C ASP A 396 -5.82 9.00 -12.95
N ASN A 397 -5.74 10.34 -12.87
CA ASN A 397 -4.47 11.06 -12.97
C ASN A 397 -3.51 10.70 -11.84
N GLU A 398 -3.94 10.59 -10.58
CA GLU A 398 -3.02 10.19 -9.50
C GLU A 398 -2.56 8.75 -9.68
N ALA A 399 -3.47 7.85 -10.02
CA ALA A 399 -3.19 6.43 -10.21
C ALA A 399 -2.24 6.18 -11.39
N PHE A 400 -2.54 6.76 -12.55
CA PHE A 400 -1.72 6.63 -13.75
C PHE A 400 -0.36 7.32 -13.60
N ALA A 401 -0.26 8.43 -12.88
CA ALA A 401 1.04 9.02 -12.55
C ALA A 401 1.92 8.10 -11.71
N LEU A 402 1.34 7.47 -10.68
CA LEU A 402 2.05 6.51 -9.82
C LEU A 402 2.51 5.28 -10.62
N MET A 403 1.60 4.68 -11.40
CA MET A 403 1.91 3.53 -12.26
C MET A 403 2.98 3.89 -13.29
N TYR A 404 2.85 5.04 -13.97
CA TYR A 404 3.82 5.46 -14.98
C TYR A 404 5.20 5.75 -14.37
N SER A 405 5.25 6.38 -13.19
CA SER A 405 6.49 6.60 -12.44
C SER A 405 7.21 5.29 -12.09
N GLY A 406 6.49 4.33 -11.50
CA GLY A 406 7.05 3.01 -11.17
C GLY A 406 7.52 2.26 -12.41
N TYR A 407 6.73 2.29 -13.49
CA TYR A 407 7.10 1.69 -14.77
C TYR A 407 8.40 2.26 -15.36
N CYS A 408 8.54 3.59 -15.43
CA CYS A 408 9.72 4.25 -15.99
C CYS A 408 10.99 3.99 -15.16
N MET A 409 10.89 4.03 -13.83
CA MET A 409 12.00 3.72 -12.93
C MET A 409 12.49 2.28 -13.14
N THR A 410 11.58 1.31 -13.10
CA THR A 410 11.92 -0.10 -13.32
C THR A 410 12.55 -0.32 -14.67
N ARG A 411 11.93 0.18 -15.74
CA ARG A 411 12.43 -0.04 -17.11
C ARG A 411 13.82 0.52 -17.35
N THR A 412 14.18 1.63 -16.69
CA THR A 412 15.51 2.21 -16.81
C THR A 412 16.60 1.29 -16.25
N HIS A 413 16.27 0.45 -15.28
CA HIS A 413 17.18 -0.54 -14.70
C HIS A 413 17.52 -1.70 -15.65
N PHE A 414 16.63 -2.02 -16.60
CA PHE A 414 16.79 -3.18 -17.51
C PHE A 414 17.37 -2.84 -18.90
N LYS A 415 17.92 -1.64 -19.12
CA LYS A 415 18.36 -1.18 -20.46
C LYS A 415 19.52 -2.00 -21.05
N GLN A 416 19.20 -3.10 -21.74
CA GLN A 416 19.77 -3.54 -23.03
C GLN A 416 18.95 -4.70 -23.62
N SER A 417 17.83 -4.39 -24.26
CA SER A 417 17.51 -4.89 -25.61
C SER A 417 16.33 -4.09 -26.16
N THR A 418 16.62 -3.11 -27.00
CA THR A 418 15.66 -2.55 -27.93
C THR A 418 15.32 -3.62 -28.96
N THR A 419 14.31 -4.44 -28.68
CA THR A 419 13.45 -4.94 -29.75
C THR A 419 12.29 -3.94 -29.93
N PRO A 420 12.05 -3.46 -31.15
CA PRO A 420 11.07 -2.41 -31.43
C PRO A 420 9.66 -3.00 -31.38
N THR A 421 8.94 -2.73 -30.31
CA THR A 421 7.47 -2.55 -30.28
C THR A 421 7.09 -2.17 -28.85
N ASP A 422 7.65 -1.04 -28.42
CA ASP A 422 7.17 -0.32 -27.23
C ASP A 422 5.79 0.26 -27.56
N ASN A 423 4.80 -0.61 -27.73
CA ASN A 423 3.46 -0.23 -28.13
C ASN A 423 2.84 0.55 -26.95
N PRO A 424 2.63 1.88 -27.07
CA PRO A 424 2.13 2.70 -25.98
C PRO A 424 0.71 2.29 -25.57
N ASN A 425 -0.01 1.54 -26.42
CA ASN A 425 -1.37 1.07 -26.17
C ASN A 425 -1.43 -0.21 -25.30
N LYS A 426 -0.29 -0.77 -24.87
CA LYS A 426 -0.28 -1.97 -24.02
C LYS A 426 -0.79 -1.72 -22.60
N TRP A 427 -0.70 -0.49 -22.11
CA TRP A 427 -1.07 -0.13 -20.73
C TRP A 427 -1.88 1.17 -20.72
N ARG A 428 -2.97 1.24 -19.94
CA ARG A 428 -3.84 2.43 -19.96
C ARG A 428 -3.10 3.62 -19.38
N PHE A 429 -2.31 3.43 -18.33
CA PHE A 429 -1.49 4.49 -17.76
C PHE A 429 -0.42 5.03 -18.74
N LYS A 430 0.11 4.25 -19.69
CA LYS A 430 1.05 4.76 -20.72
C LYS A 430 0.32 5.50 -21.85
N ALA A 431 -0.84 5.01 -22.25
CA ALA A 431 -1.66 5.66 -23.28
C ALA A 431 -2.34 6.95 -22.78
N SER A 432 -2.37 7.15 -21.46
CA SER A 432 -3.00 8.27 -20.78
C SER A 432 -2.45 9.64 -21.21
N CYS A 433 -3.26 10.69 -21.01
CA CYS A 433 -2.80 12.05 -21.28
C CYS A 433 -1.76 12.49 -20.26
N ILE A 434 -1.86 11.99 -19.02
CA ILE A 434 -0.91 12.33 -17.98
C ILE A 434 0.50 11.80 -18.25
N ALA A 435 0.65 10.58 -18.78
CA ALA A 435 1.98 10.07 -19.16
C ALA A 435 2.63 10.96 -20.23
N LYS A 436 1.85 11.41 -21.22
CA LYS A 436 2.32 12.35 -22.26
C LYS A 436 2.72 13.70 -21.68
N ASP A 437 2.00 14.19 -20.68
CA ASP A 437 2.27 15.47 -20.01
C ASP A 437 3.51 15.40 -19.10
N MET A 438 3.74 14.26 -18.45
CA MET A 438 4.83 14.05 -17.50
C MET A 438 6.22 14.10 -18.12
N VAL A 439 6.33 13.88 -19.42
CA VAL A 439 7.60 13.89 -20.18
C VAL A 439 7.83 15.19 -20.95
N GLN A 440 6.87 16.12 -20.95
CA GLN A 440 7.03 17.42 -21.63
C GLN A 440 8.06 18.30 -20.91
N PRO A 441 8.77 19.22 -21.58
CA PRO A 441 9.74 20.13 -20.96
C PRO A 441 9.15 21.13 -19.95
N GLU A 442 7.86 21.46 -20.05
CA GLU A 442 7.20 22.38 -19.13
C GLU A 442 6.00 21.72 -18.44
N PRO A 443 5.88 21.81 -17.10
CA PRO A 443 4.78 21.21 -16.38
C PRO A 443 3.50 22.01 -16.58
N LYS A 444 2.43 21.34 -17.02
CA LYS A 444 1.09 21.94 -17.12
C LYS A 444 0.57 22.33 -15.72
N PRO A 445 0.30 23.61 -15.44
CA PRO A 445 -0.04 24.09 -14.09
C PRO A 445 -1.29 23.41 -13.49
N ALA A 446 -2.31 23.15 -14.30
CA ALA A 446 -3.56 22.52 -13.84
C ALA A 446 -3.36 21.08 -13.34
N LEU A 447 -2.56 20.30 -14.05
CA LEU A 447 -2.26 18.90 -13.70
C LEU A 447 -1.33 18.84 -12.49
N LEU A 448 -0.29 19.69 -12.46
CA LEU A 448 0.61 19.78 -11.33
C LEU A 448 -0.14 20.19 -10.05
N LYS A 449 -1.07 21.15 -10.16
CA LYS A 449 -1.95 21.53 -9.06
C LYS A 449 -2.78 20.34 -8.56
N GLN A 450 -3.30 19.52 -9.46
CA GLN A 450 -4.09 18.35 -9.06
C GLN A 450 -3.26 17.35 -8.26
N LEU A 451 -2.07 17.00 -8.73
CA LEU A 451 -1.16 16.09 -8.01
C LEU A 451 -0.72 16.69 -6.66
N LYS A 452 -0.42 18.00 -6.63
CA LYS A 452 -0.14 18.71 -5.37
C LYS A 452 -1.33 18.66 -4.39
N VAL A 453 -2.56 18.75 -4.86
CA VAL A 453 -3.75 18.56 -4.00
C VAL A 453 -3.87 17.11 -3.52
N GLY A 454 -3.42 16.13 -4.30
CA GLY A 454 -3.39 14.71 -3.93
C GLY A 454 -2.51 14.39 -2.71
N SER A 455 -1.60 15.29 -2.32
CA SER A 455 -0.85 15.20 -1.05
C SER A 455 -1.71 15.38 0.20
N LYS A 456 -2.92 15.95 0.08
CA LYS A 456 -3.79 16.26 1.21
C LYS A 456 -4.69 15.08 1.58
N LEU A 457 -4.77 14.78 2.89
CA LEU A 457 -5.65 13.73 3.44
C LEU A 457 -7.15 14.07 3.36
N PHE A 458 -7.50 15.35 3.47
CA PHE A 458 -8.89 15.80 3.56
C PHE A 458 -9.19 16.95 2.59
N PHE A 459 -10.47 17.14 2.33
CA PHE A 459 -11.03 18.27 1.57
C PHE A 459 -10.53 18.45 0.13
N LYS A 460 -9.96 17.40 -0.50
CA LYS A 460 -9.43 17.45 -1.87
C LYS A 460 -10.41 18.05 -2.89
N ALA A 461 -11.68 17.65 -2.83
CA ALA A 461 -12.73 18.17 -3.73
C ALA A 461 -12.88 19.71 -3.66
N TRP A 462 -12.70 20.31 -2.48
CA TRP A 462 -12.82 21.75 -2.26
C TRP A 462 -11.60 22.52 -2.79
N TYR A 463 -10.41 21.93 -2.72
CA TYR A 463 -9.21 22.52 -3.34
C TYR A 463 -9.26 22.51 -4.87
N LEU A 464 -9.96 21.53 -5.47
CA LEU A 464 -10.10 21.39 -6.92
C LEU A 464 -11.32 22.13 -7.50
N SER A 465 -12.35 22.36 -6.70
CA SER A 465 -13.62 22.93 -7.16
C SER A 465 -13.92 24.28 -6.51
N LYS A 466 -13.83 25.35 -7.31
CA LYS A 466 -14.21 26.72 -6.91
C LYS A 466 -15.60 26.81 -6.26
N PRO A 467 -16.69 26.23 -6.83
CA PRO A 467 -18.01 26.34 -6.20
C PRO A 467 -18.06 25.65 -4.83
N LEU A 468 -17.44 24.47 -4.66
CA LEU A 468 -17.35 23.81 -3.37
C LEU A 468 -16.55 24.62 -2.35
N LYS A 469 -15.47 25.28 -2.79
CA LYS A 469 -14.67 26.16 -1.93
C LYS A 469 -15.53 27.31 -1.38
N TYR A 470 -16.32 27.96 -2.23
CA TYR A 470 -17.19 29.06 -1.80
C TYR A 470 -18.35 28.59 -0.92
N THR A 471 -18.99 27.46 -1.23
CA THR A 471 -20.04 26.92 -0.34
C THR A 471 -19.48 26.58 1.04
N PHE A 472 -18.27 26.02 1.13
CA PHE A 472 -17.64 25.75 2.42
C PHE A 472 -17.31 27.03 3.20
N VAL A 473 -16.82 28.09 2.53
CA VAL A 473 -16.48 29.34 3.22
C VAL A 473 -17.72 30.11 3.68
N PHE A 474 -18.80 30.12 2.90
CA PHE A 474 -19.97 30.96 3.18
C PHE A 474 -21.13 30.22 3.86
N VAL A 475 -21.39 28.96 3.48
CA VAL A 475 -22.58 28.21 3.94
C VAL A 475 -22.27 27.42 5.22
N PHE A 476 -21.07 26.85 5.34
CA PHE A 476 -20.72 26.02 6.50
C PHE A 476 -20.72 26.79 7.84
N PRO A 477 -20.17 28.02 7.95
CA PRO A 477 -20.27 28.80 9.18
C PRO A 477 -21.70 29.18 9.53
N LEU A 478 -22.54 29.47 8.52
CA LEU A 478 -23.95 29.78 8.70
C LEU A 478 -24.72 28.57 9.23
N CYS A 479 -24.46 27.37 8.70
CA CYS A 479 -25.05 26.13 9.20
C CYS A 479 -24.59 25.80 10.63
N ILE A 480 -23.30 25.99 10.96
CA ILE A 480 -22.81 25.81 12.33
C ILE A 480 -23.50 26.80 13.27
N ALA A 481 -23.57 28.08 12.91
CA ALA A 481 -24.26 29.09 13.70
C ALA A 481 -25.72 28.70 13.94
N LEU A 482 -26.46 28.31 12.90
CA LEU A 482 -27.86 27.90 13.00
C LEU A 482 -28.08 26.60 13.80
N LEU A 483 -27.16 25.62 13.75
CA LEU A 483 -27.27 24.36 14.50
C LEU A 483 -26.80 24.50 15.96
N SER A 484 -25.81 25.35 16.20
CA SER A 484 -25.30 25.66 17.54
C SER A 484 -26.25 26.59 18.31
N PHE A 485 -27.04 27.42 17.64
CA PHE A 485 -27.89 28.41 18.30
C PHE A 485 -28.94 27.79 19.23
N PRO A 486 -29.76 26.78 18.84
CA PRO A 486 -30.76 26.19 19.73
C PRO A 486 -30.14 25.32 20.84
N THR A 487 -29.03 24.64 20.54
CA THR A 487 -28.34 23.76 21.50
C THR A 487 -27.59 24.56 22.55
N LEU A 488 -26.89 25.62 22.16
CA LEU A 488 -26.25 26.56 23.07
C LEU A 488 -27.29 27.36 23.87
N PHE A 489 -28.41 27.75 23.24
CA PHE A 489 -29.51 28.48 23.89
C PHE A 489 -30.23 27.62 24.94
N ASN A 490 -30.52 26.35 24.65
CA ASN A 490 -31.10 25.42 25.62
C ASN A 490 -30.09 25.01 26.70
N TRP A 491 -28.83 24.81 26.34
CA TRP A 491 -27.76 24.49 27.30
C TRP A 491 -27.53 25.62 28.32
N VAL A 492 -27.63 26.89 27.90
CA VAL A 492 -27.57 28.06 28.79
C VAL A 492 -28.83 28.19 29.66
N LYS A 493 -29.99 27.70 29.19
CA LYS A 493 -31.27 27.83 29.90
C LYS A 493 -31.52 26.74 30.95
N GLU A 494 -30.91 25.56 30.79
CA GLU A 494 -31.13 24.37 31.63
C GLU A 494 -29.90 23.93 32.43
N TRP A 495 -28.89 24.79 32.62
CA TRP A 495 -27.70 24.44 33.41
C TRP A 495 -27.99 24.40 34.92
N GLN A 496 -28.70 23.35 35.34
CA GLN A 496 -28.71 22.79 36.69
C GLN A 496 -28.45 21.27 36.56
N PRO A 497 -27.25 20.76 36.89
CA PRO A 497 -26.97 19.34 36.79
C PRO A 497 -27.57 18.59 37.99
N SER A 498 -28.83 18.15 37.90
CA SER A 498 -29.45 17.17 38.81
C SER A 498 -29.51 15.76 38.21
N TRP A 499 -28.83 15.52 37.09
CA TRP A 499 -28.91 14.27 36.32
C TRP A 499 -27.55 13.54 36.30
N LEU A 500 -27.24 12.88 37.42
CA LEU A 500 -26.27 11.76 37.50
C LEU A 500 -26.47 11.02 38.83
N SER A 501 -27.73 10.81 39.25
CA SER A 501 -28.04 10.15 40.52
C SER A 501 -28.12 8.62 40.40
N SER A 502 -28.14 8.05 39.19
CA SER A 502 -28.18 6.60 38.99
C SER A 502 -27.24 6.09 37.89
N LEU A 503 -26.67 4.89 38.08
CA LEU A 503 -25.87 4.17 37.09
C LEU A 503 -26.62 3.91 35.77
N LYS A 504 -27.97 3.83 35.83
CA LYS A 504 -28.82 3.61 34.65
C LYS A 504 -28.91 4.83 33.74
N ASP A 505 -28.90 6.03 34.32
CA ASP A 505 -28.95 7.29 33.56
C ASP A 505 -27.62 7.53 32.84
N ALA A 506 -26.50 7.25 33.51
CA ALA A 506 -25.16 7.30 32.91
C ALA A 506 -25.00 6.30 31.75
N ALA A 507 -25.49 5.06 31.92
CA ALA A 507 -25.45 4.04 30.87
C ALA A 507 -26.35 4.40 29.68
N SER A 508 -27.54 4.95 29.94
CA SER A 508 -28.46 5.40 28.90
C SER A 508 -27.90 6.58 28.11
N PHE A 509 -27.30 7.56 28.80
CA PHE A 509 -26.63 8.68 28.16
C PHE A 509 -25.48 8.22 27.27
N LEU A 510 -24.62 7.32 27.76
CA LEU A 510 -23.52 6.76 26.98
C LEU A 510 -24.03 6.02 25.73
N PHE A 511 -25.11 5.24 25.87
CA PHE A 511 -25.73 4.55 24.74
C PHE A 511 -26.26 5.52 23.67
N TYR A 512 -27.00 6.56 24.07
CA TYR A 512 -27.50 7.56 23.12
C TYR A 512 -26.39 8.38 22.48
N ALA A 513 -25.33 8.74 23.23
CA ALA A 513 -24.17 9.42 22.68
C ALA A 513 -23.44 8.57 21.63
N ILE A 514 -23.25 7.27 21.90
CA ILE A 514 -22.67 6.32 20.94
C ILE A 514 -23.58 6.22 19.71
N LEU A 515 -24.88 6.05 19.89
CA LEU A 515 -25.84 5.89 18.79
C LEU A 515 -25.87 7.14 17.88
N THR A 516 -25.97 8.34 18.46
CA THR A 516 -25.94 9.60 17.72
C THR A 516 -24.60 9.80 17.01
N GLY A 517 -23.47 9.46 17.65
CA GLY A 517 -22.15 9.49 17.03
C GLY A 517 -22.05 8.54 15.83
N VAL A 518 -22.57 7.32 15.95
CA VAL A 518 -22.61 6.32 14.87
C VAL A 518 -23.47 6.80 13.70
N LEU A 519 -24.67 7.32 13.96
CA LEU A 519 -25.58 7.82 12.92
C LEU A 519 -25.03 9.07 12.22
N GLY A 520 -24.48 10.03 12.98
CA GLY A 520 -23.86 11.23 12.43
C GLY A 520 -22.65 10.92 11.56
N THR A 521 -21.77 10.03 12.03
CA THR A 521 -20.61 9.56 11.25
C THR A 521 -21.07 8.86 9.97
N THR A 522 -22.09 8.00 10.06
CA THR A 522 -22.66 7.30 8.90
C THR A 522 -23.20 8.28 7.86
N ALA A 523 -23.99 9.28 8.27
CA ALA A 523 -24.56 10.28 7.37
C ALA A 523 -23.48 11.10 6.66
N LEU A 524 -22.47 11.58 7.40
CA LEU A 524 -21.34 12.33 6.85
C LEU A 524 -20.54 11.48 5.84
N THR A 525 -20.34 10.21 6.17
CA THR A 525 -19.63 9.23 5.33
C THR A 525 -20.39 8.99 4.01
N ILE A 526 -21.71 8.81 4.08
CA ILE A 526 -22.57 8.65 2.90
C ILE A 526 -22.52 9.91 2.02
N LEU A 527 -22.65 11.10 2.62
CA LEU A 527 -22.53 12.37 1.91
C LEU A 527 -21.17 12.50 1.20
N HIS A 528 -20.09 12.13 1.88
CA HIS A 528 -18.74 12.15 1.30
C HIS A 528 -18.63 11.24 0.07
N LEU A 529 -19.08 9.99 0.19
CA LEU A 529 -19.03 9.01 -0.91
C LEU A 529 -19.92 9.40 -2.10
N LEU A 530 -21.09 10.00 -1.85
CA LEU A 530 -22.05 10.32 -2.92
C LEU A 530 -21.72 11.63 -3.63
N VAL A 531 -21.14 12.61 -2.93
CA VAL A 531 -20.92 13.96 -3.45
C VAL A 531 -19.44 14.26 -3.62
N PHE A 532 -18.70 14.39 -2.52
CA PHE A 532 -17.34 14.94 -2.54
C PHE A 532 -16.35 14.02 -3.25
N ASP A 533 -16.44 12.72 -2.99
CA ASP A 533 -15.58 11.70 -3.61
C ASP A 533 -15.82 11.62 -5.12
N ARG A 534 -17.08 11.67 -5.57
CA ARG A 534 -17.44 11.70 -6.99
C ARG A 534 -16.94 12.97 -7.69
N VAL A 535 -17.05 14.13 -7.04
CA VAL A 535 -16.53 15.39 -7.60
C VAL A 535 -15.01 15.32 -7.73
N PHE A 536 -14.33 14.80 -6.71
CA PHE A 536 -12.87 14.59 -6.72
C PHE A 536 -12.45 13.68 -7.88
N LEU A 537 -13.04 12.49 -7.99
CA LEU A 537 -12.75 11.54 -9.07
C LEU A 537 -13.06 12.12 -10.46
N ARG A 538 -14.19 12.83 -10.61
CA ARG A 538 -14.56 13.46 -11.89
C ARG A 538 -13.58 14.55 -12.31
N LYS A 539 -13.08 15.34 -11.36
CA LYS A 539 -12.08 16.39 -11.63
C LYS A 539 -10.71 15.81 -11.97
N GLY A 540 -10.41 14.60 -11.51
CA GLY A 540 -9.15 13.92 -11.76
C GLY A 540 -9.18 12.80 -12.79
N ARG A 541 -10.23 12.74 -13.62
CA ARG A 541 -10.36 11.78 -14.71
C ARG A 541 -9.32 12.06 -15.80
N ASP A 542 -8.69 11.02 -16.32
CA ASP A 542 -7.84 11.12 -17.49
C ASP A 542 -8.74 11.34 -18.72
N ARG A 543 -8.60 12.49 -19.38
CA ARG A 543 -9.41 12.86 -20.55
C ARG A 543 -8.49 13.35 -21.66
N PRO A 544 -8.67 12.89 -22.92
CA PRO A 544 -8.16 13.64 -24.05
C PRO A 544 -8.77 15.03 -23.96
N ARG A 545 -7.94 16.07 -23.84
CA ARG A 545 -8.43 17.43 -23.88
C ARG A 545 -8.78 17.71 -25.34
N ASP A 546 -10.06 17.63 -25.66
CA ASP A 546 -10.57 18.44 -26.76
C ASP A 546 -10.23 19.90 -26.46
N LYS A 547 -9.88 20.60 -27.54
CA LYS A 547 -9.33 21.95 -27.62
C LYS A 547 -9.95 22.91 -26.61
N ASP A 548 -9.11 23.82 -26.12
CA ASP A 548 -9.44 25.01 -25.36
C ASP A 548 -10.92 25.41 -25.46
N SER A 549 -11.64 25.24 -24.35
CA SER A 549 -12.88 25.97 -24.10
C SER A 549 -12.53 27.44 -23.84
N THR A 550 -12.08 28.12 -24.87
CA THR A 550 -12.31 29.55 -25.09
C THR A 550 -13.49 29.64 -26.05
N GLN A 551 -14.70 29.56 -25.48
CA GLN A 551 -15.91 30.25 -25.93
C GLN A 551 -16.80 30.45 -24.71
#